data_AF-A0A672PJZ7-F1
#
_entry.id   AF-A0A672PJZ7-F1
#
_cell.length_a   1.000
_cell.length_b   1.000
_cell.length_c   1.000
_cell.angle_alpha   90.00
_cell.angle_beta   90.00
_cell.angle_gamma   90.00
#
_symmetry.space_group_name_H-M   'P 1'
#
loop_
_entity.id
_entity.type
_entity.pdbx_description
1 polymer ?
#
loop_
_entity_poly.entity_id
_entity_poly.type
_entity_poly.pdbx_seq_one_letter_code
_entity_poly.pdbx_strand_id
1 'polypeptide(L)'
;MNRVVVRGRARGRGVGRVMQQNPRAQDCQRSTVCIEGLSTTTTNKQLMNLLNSIGPVEMFTMLPEQRKAIAKFVNPQHAVSFQHSFHRHMIDLSHIDVSVIDG
;
A
#
# COMPACT_ATOMS: atom_id res chain seq x y z
N MET A 1 -62.51 -3.86 -31.33
CA MET A 1 -62.34 -2.94 -30.20
C MET A 1 -60.95 -3.05 -29.58
N ASN A 2 -59.93 -2.75 -30.39
CA ASN A 2 -58.83 -1.85 -30.06
C ASN A 2 -58.96 -1.05 -28.74
N ARG A 3 -58.04 -1.29 -27.78
CA ARG A 3 -57.47 -0.19 -26.98
C ARG A 3 -56.02 -0.46 -26.58
N VAL A 4 -55.10 -0.03 -27.44
CA VAL A 4 -53.69 0.12 -27.11
C VAL A 4 -53.56 1.25 -26.09
N VAL A 5 -52.83 1.05 -24.99
CA VAL A 5 -52.38 2.13 -24.11
C VAL A 5 -50.91 1.91 -23.75
N VAL A 6 -50.09 2.89 -24.14
CA VAL A 6 -48.64 2.91 -24.01
C VAL A 6 -48.25 4.06 -23.07
N ARG A 7 -47.35 3.85 -22.10
CA ARG A 7 -46.19 4.76 -21.78
C ARG A 7 -45.56 4.56 -20.40
N GLY A 8 -44.22 4.69 -20.37
CA GLY A 8 -43.37 4.88 -19.17
C GLY A 8 -42.99 3.56 -18.48
N ARG A 9 -41.79 3.33 -17.94
CA ARG A 9 -40.56 4.12 -17.72
C ARG A 9 -39.35 3.15 -17.85
N ALA A 10 -38.13 3.51 -18.26
CA ALA A 10 -37.57 4.79 -18.71
C ALA A 10 -36.37 4.59 -19.69
N ARG A 11 -35.70 5.69 -20.02
CA ARG A 11 -34.43 5.85 -20.76
C ARG A 11 -33.22 5.26 -20.01
N GLY A 12 -32.28 4.63 -20.73
CA GLY A 12 -31.04 4.07 -20.15
C GLY A 12 -30.00 3.57 -21.16
N ARG A 13 -29.81 4.30 -22.27
CA ARG A 13 -28.87 3.90 -23.35
C ARG A 13 -27.46 4.42 -23.04
N GLY A 14 -26.72 3.71 -22.19
CA GLY A 14 -25.37 4.08 -21.74
C GLY A 14 -24.28 3.28 -22.45
N VAL A 15 -23.67 3.85 -23.49
CA VAL A 15 -22.38 3.38 -24.03
C VAL A 15 -21.27 4.08 -23.27
N GLY A 16 -20.50 3.34 -22.49
CA GLY A 16 -19.26 3.78 -21.82
C GLY A 16 -18.40 2.56 -21.56
N ARG A 17 -17.52 2.16 -22.48
CA ARG A 17 -16.17 2.71 -22.73
C ARG A 17 -15.20 2.44 -21.57
N VAL A 18 -14.32 1.49 -21.86
CA VAL A 18 -12.86 1.45 -21.61
C VAL A 18 -12.32 1.68 -20.18
N MET A 19 -11.42 0.76 -19.81
CA MET A 19 -10.15 1.04 -19.13
C MET A 19 -10.18 1.94 -17.89
N GLN A 20 -10.33 1.31 -16.74
CA GLN A 20 -9.53 1.63 -15.56
C GLN A 20 -8.58 0.43 -15.37
N GLN A 21 -7.44 0.37 -16.07
CA GLN A 21 -6.22 1.07 -15.68
C GLN A 21 -6.02 1.04 -14.16
N ASN A 22 -5.38 -0.01 -13.65
CA ASN A 22 -4.29 0.25 -12.74
C ASN A 22 -2.97 -0.02 -13.51
N PRO A 23 -2.08 0.97 -13.66
CA PRO A 23 -0.84 0.78 -14.40
C PRO A 23 0.14 -0.12 -13.63
N ARG A 24 0.92 -0.90 -14.37
CA ARG A 24 2.33 -1.21 -14.12
C ARG A 24 2.83 -1.10 -12.65
N ALA A 25 2.69 -2.18 -11.90
CA ALA A 25 3.87 -2.76 -11.25
C ALA A 25 4.18 -4.02 -12.08
N GLN A 26 5.36 -4.24 -12.68
CA GLN A 26 6.70 -4.09 -12.12
C GLN A 26 6.79 -4.60 -10.67
N ASP A 27 6.09 -5.71 -10.44
CA ASP A 27 6.04 -6.53 -9.22
C ASP A 27 7.37 -7.23 -8.89
N CYS A 28 8.33 -7.24 -9.83
CA CYS A 28 9.31 -8.33 -9.88
C CYS A 28 10.52 -8.22 -8.93
N GLN A 29 10.93 -7.02 -8.48
CA GLN A 29 12.24 -6.84 -7.78
C GLN A 29 12.27 -5.81 -6.64
N ARG A 30 11.13 -5.27 -6.18
CA ARG A 30 11.14 -4.22 -5.15
C ARG A 30 11.24 -4.77 -3.74
N SER A 31 12.46 -5.06 -3.31
CA SER A 31 12.74 -5.51 -1.93
C SER A 31 12.84 -4.37 -0.90
N THR A 32 12.79 -3.11 -1.34
CA THR A 32 12.96 -1.95 -0.44
C THR A 32 11.61 -1.33 -0.07
N VAL A 33 11.40 -1.09 1.22
CA VAL A 33 10.24 -0.37 1.78
C VAL A 33 10.70 0.93 2.43
N CYS A 34 9.93 1.98 2.19
CA CYS A 34 9.94 3.21 2.99
C CYS A 34 8.79 3.15 4.00
N ILE A 35 9.09 3.45 5.25
CA ILE A 35 8.11 3.66 6.32
C ILE A 35 8.15 5.14 6.69
N GLU A 36 7.03 5.83 6.59
CA GLU A 36 6.88 7.25 6.93
C GLU A 36 5.84 7.46 8.04
N GLY A 37 5.80 8.66 8.63
CA GLY A 37 4.84 8.97 9.69
C GLY A 37 5.19 8.41 11.07
N LEU A 38 6.43 7.94 11.27
CA LEU A 38 6.92 7.39 12.54
C LEU A 38 6.63 8.33 13.72
N SER A 39 6.27 7.80 14.89
CA SER A 39 6.14 8.59 16.10
C SER A 39 7.52 9.03 16.61
N THR A 40 7.58 10.13 17.36
CA THR A 40 8.80 10.55 18.07
C THR A 40 9.23 9.56 19.15
N THR A 41 8.30 8.72 19.61
CA THR A 41 8.49 7.60 20.53
C THR A 41 8.87 6.30 19.83
N THR A 42 8.67 6.18 18.51
CA THR A 42 9.00 4.96 17.76
C THR A 42 10.52 4.77 17.74
N THR A 43 10.99 3.66 18.28
CA THR A 43 12.42 3.32 18.30
C THR A 43 12.79 2.37 17.16
N ASN A 44 14.05 2.44 16.71
CA ASN A 44 14.66 1.52 15.75
C ASN A 44 14.34 0.04 16.07
N LYS A 45 14.43 -0.35 17.34
CA LYS A 45 14.09 -1.70 17.81
C LYS A 45 12.65 -2.14 17.50
N GLN A 46 11.65 -1.25 17.59
CA GLN A 46 10.28 -1.61 17.21
C GLN A 46 10.17 -1.88 15.71
N LEU A 47 10.69 -0.98 14.87
CA LEU A 47 10.70 -1.15 13.41
C LEU A 47 11.44 -2.43 13.00
N MET A 48 12.62 -2.67 13.57
CA MET A 48 13.42 -3.86 13.33
C MET A 48 12.68 -5.15 13.74
N ASN A 49 11.93 -5.14 14.85
CA ASN A 49 11.07 -6.26 15.24
C ASN A 49 9.93 -6.49 14.24
N LEU A 50 9.27 -5.44 13.73
CA LEU A 50 8.19 -5.57 12.75
C LEU A 50 8.70 -6.10 11.40
N LEU A 51 9.87 -5.65 10.96
CA LEU A 51 10.53 -6.16 9.75
C LEU A 51 10.90 -7.65 9.93
N ASN A 52 11.57 -8.00 11.03
CA ASN A 52 11.90 -9.38 11.38
C ASN A 52 10.66 -10.28 11.54
N SER A 53 9.50 -9.72 11.89
CA SER A 53 8.22 -10.45 11.98
C SER A 53 7.66 -10.84 10.60
N ILE A 54 8.12 -10.25 9.50
CA ILE A 54 7.79 -10.67 8.13
C ILE A 54 8.92 -11.49 7.51
N GLY A 55 10.17 -11.12 7.74
CA GLY A 55 11.31 -11.91 7.28
C GLY A 55 12.66 -11.21 7.38
N PRO A 56 13.74 -11.86 6.90
CA PRO A 56 15.09 -11.32 6.98
C PRO A 56 15.25 -10.02 6.17
N VAL A 57 15.78 -9.01 6.84
CA VAL A 57 16.15 -7.69 6.30
C VAL A 57 17.64 -7.68 5.98
N GLU A 58 17.98 -7.33 4.74
CA GLU A 58 19.36 -7.15 4.26
C GLU A 58 19.95 -5.84 4.77
N MET A 59 19.15 -4.77 4.78
CA MET A 59 19.56 -3.44 5.23
C MET A 59 18.42 -2.73 5.96
N PHE A 60 18.76 -1.93 6.97
CA PHE A 60 17.83 -1.05 7.66
C PHE A 60 18.50 0.29 7.97
N THR A 61 17.79 1.39 7.75
CA THR A 61 18.27 2.76 7.99
C THR A 61 17.12 3.63 8.48
N MET A 62 17.24 4.17 9.69
CA MET A 62 16.21 5.03 10.28
C MET A 62 16.63 6.49 10.18
N LEU A 63 15.71 7.34 9.73
CA LEU A 63 15.85 8.78 9.56
C LEU A 63 14.86 9.49 10.50
N PRO A 64 15.12 9.49 11.83
CA PRO A 64 14.19 10.02 12.82
C PRO A 64 13.90 11.51 12.62
N GLU A 65 14.89 12.29 12.16
CA GLU A 65 14.74 13.71 11.80
C GLU A 65 13.69 13.94 10.70
N GLN A 66 13.57 13.00 9.76
CA GLN A 66 12.57 13.04 8.69
C GLN A 66 11.28 12.28 9.06
N ARG A 67 11.25 11.63 10.24
CA ARG A 67 10.21 10.65 10.65
C ARG A 67 10.02 9.52 9.64
N LYS A 68 11.11 9.09 9.01
CA LYS A 68 11.15 7.99 8.03
C LYS A 68 12.07 6.86 8.46
N ALA A 69 11.88 5.68 7.89
CA ALA A 69 12.85 4.58 7.88
C ALA A 69 12.82 3.88 6.53
N ILE A 70 13.97 3.40 6.07
CA ILE A 70 14.12 2.65 4.83
C ILE A 70 14.65 1.27 5.22
N ALA A 71 14.01 0.22 4.71
CA ALA A 71 14.41 -1.16 4.96
C ALA A 71 14.44 -1.93 3.65
N LYS A 72 15.51 -2.70 3.40
CA LYS A 72 15.63 -3.59 2.26
C LYS A 72 15.55 -5.03 2.74
N PHE A 73 14.50 -5.75 2.34
CA PHE A 73 14.38 -7.18 2.58
C PHE A 73 15.32 -7.98 1.70
N VAL A 74 15.69 -9.18 2.14
CA VAL A 74 16.40 -10.14 1.26
C VAL A 74 15.47 -10.63 0.13
N ASN A 75 14.18 -10.80 0.42
CA ASN A 75 13.18 -11.28 -0.55
C ASN A 75 12.17 -10.17 -0.89
N PRO A 76 11.88 -9.90 -2.18
CA PRO A 76 10.89 -8.89 -2.57
C PRO A 76 9.46 -9.23 -2.12
N GLN A 77 9.13 -10.52 -2.01
CA GLN A 77 7.86 -10.99 -1.48
C GLN A 77 7.61 -10.51 -0.03
N HIS A 78 8.66 -10.42 0.79
CA HIS A 78 8.56 -9.90 2.15
C HIS A 78 8.31 -8.38 2.17
N ALA A 79 8.91 -7.62 1.25
CA ALA A 79 8.66 -6.18 1.12
C ALA A 79 7.20 -5.87 0.75
N VAL A 80 6.65 -6.57 -0.24
CA VAL A 80 5.23 -6.42 -0.64
C VAL A 80 4.29 -6.85 0.50
N SER A 81 4.61 -7.96 1.19
CA SER A 81 3.82 -8.45 2.33
C SER A 81 3.85 -7.49 3.51
N PHE A 82 5.03 -6.95 3.84
CA PHE A 82 5.22 -5.93 4.86
C PHE A 82 4.43 -4.67 4.51
N GLN A 83 4.48 -4.20 3.26
CA GLN A 83 3.68 -3.04 2.83
C GLN A 83 2.19 -3.31 3.00
N HIS A 84 1.66 -4.41 2.47
CA HIS A 84 0.22 -4.68 2.54
C HIS A 84 -0.28 -4.89 3.98
N SER A 85 0.56 -5.44 4.87
CA SER A 85 0.19 -5.70 6.27
C SER A 85 0.37 -4.47 7.18
N PHE A 86 1.35 -3.61 6.89
CA PHE A 86 1.70 -2.45 7.73
C PHE A 86 1.30 -1.08 7.16
N HIS A 87 0.76 -1.00 5.94
CA HIS A 87 0.22 0.25 5.40
C HIS A 87 -0.94 0.76 6.30
N ARG A 88 -0.80 1.99 6.82
CA ARG A 88 -1.67 2.59 7.85
C ARG A 88 -1.77 1.82 9.16
N HIS A 89 -0.80 0.97 9.49
CA HIS A 89 -0.74 0.39 10.82
C HIS A 89 -0.52 1.48 11.88
N MET A 90 -1.10 1.28 13.06
CA MET A 90 -0.90 2.18 14.19
C MET A 90 0.32 1.73 15.00
N ILE A 91 1.44 2.43 14.88
CA ILE A 91 2.62 2.25 15.74
C ILE A 91 2.67 3.39 16.75
N ASP A 92 2.67 3.05 18.04
CA ASP A 92 2.75 4.03 19.13
C ASP A 92 1.70 5.17 18.97
N LEU A 93 0.46 4.76 18.65
CA LEU A 93 -0.70 5.60 18.34
C LEU A 93 -0.57 6.50 17.09
N SER A 94 0.55 6.47 16.36
CA SER A 94 0.74 7.14 15.08
C SER A 94 0.41 6.22 13.91
N HIS A 95 -0.28 6.75 12.89
CA HIS A 95 -0.45 6.05 11.62
C HIS A 95 0.86 6.14 10.83
N ILE A 96 1.46 4.99 10.54
CA ILE A 96 2.59 4.92 9.61
C ILE A 96 2.09 4.70 8.18
N ASP A 97 2.72 5.36 7.21
CA ASP A 97 2.60 4.96 5.80
C ASP A 97 3.72 3.98 5.48
N VAL A 98 3.38 2.91 4.76
CA VAL A 98 4.39 1.99 4.20
C VAL A 98 4.20 1.96 2.70
N SER A 99 5.29 2.24 1.99
CA SER A 99 5.35 2.31 0.54
C SER A 99 6.59 1.58 0.04
N VAL A 100 6.40 0.62 -0.89
CA VAL A 100 7.49 -0.10 -1.54
C VAL A 100 8.15 0.78 -2.60
N ILE A 101 9.47 0.89 -2.57
CA ILE A 101 10.27 1.69 -3.51
C ILE A 101 11.18 0.79 -4.37
N ASP A 102 11.32 1.16 -5.63
CA ASP A 102 12.44 0.73 -6.48
C ASP A 102 13.69 1.45 -5.97
N GLY A 103 14.74 0.71 -5.62
CA GLY A 103 15.97 1.23 -4.99
C GLY A 103 17.08 1.50 -5.99
#